data_AF-A0A1F2Z0N4-F1
#
_entry.id   AF-A0A1F2Z0N4-F1
#
_cell.length_a   1.000
_cell.length_b   1.000
_cell.length_c   1.000
_cell.angle_alpha   90.00
_cell.angle_beta   90.00
_cell.angle_gamma   90.00
#
_symmetry.space_group_name_H-M   'P 1'
#
loop_
_entity.id
_entity.type
_entity.pdbx_description
1 polymer ?
#
loop_
_entity_poly.entity_id
_entity_poly.type
_entity_poly.pdbx_seq_one_letter_code
_entity_poly.pdbx_strand_id
1 'polypeptide(L)' 'MSKKIYRVFSLLLLSGCAPYINAANKNMVTVYVPNTTYESEALALADQHCARYGMTAMLRKPRAASTVGDLYDYRCVK' A
#
# COMPACT_ATOMS: atom_id res chain seq x y z
N MET A 1 40.40 0.35 23.51
CA MET A 1 39.11 1.05 23.55
C MET A 1 38.40 0.81 22.21
N SER A 2 37.57 -0.23 22.13
CA SER A 2 37.00 -0.73 20.87
C SER A 2 35.80 0.10 20.44
N LYS A 3 35.95 0.95 19.42
CA LYS A 3 34.83 1.70 18.82
C LYS A 3 34.05 0.77 17.89
N LYS A 4 32.82 0.44 18.31
CA LYS A 4 31.84 -0.39 17.62
C LYS A 4 31.45 0.26 16.28
N ILE A 5 31.50 -0.57 15.24
CA ILE A 5 31.03 -0.30 13.88
C ILE A 5 29.52 -0.05 13.94
N TYR A 6 29.09 1.21 13.82
CA TYR A 6 27.68 1.54 13.68
C TYR A 6 27.27 1.32 12.23
N ARG A 7 26.63 0.17 12.04
CA ARG A 7 25.77 -0.24 10.93
C ARG A 7 25.25 0.95 10.12
N VAL A 8 25.91 1.24 9.01
CA VAL A 8 25.29 1.92 7.87
C VAL A 8 24.41 0.87 7.20
N PHE A 9 23.24 0.63 7.81
CA PHE A 9 22.12 -0.06 7.18
C PHE A 9 21.54 0.92 6.16
N SER A 10 22.28 1.12 5.06
CA SER A 10 21.78 1.81 3.88
C SER A 10 20.64 0.97 3.32
N LEU A 11 19.41 1.32 3.70
CA LEU A 11 18.19 0.95 3.00
C LEU A 11 18.24 1.57 1.58
N LEU A 12 19.12 1.05 0.72
CA LEU A 12 18.97 1.15 -0.72
C LEU A 12 17.97 0.06 -1.14
N LEU A 13 16.69 0.26 -0.81
CA LEU A 13 15.61 -0.45 -1.48
C LEU A 13 15.38 0.23 -2.84
N LEU A 14 16.24 -0.11 -3.79
CA LEU A 14 15.99 0.18 -5.19
C LEU A 14 14.82 -0.68 -5.68
N SER A 15 13.70 0.01 -5.93
CA SER A 15 12.95 -0.06 -7.18
C SER A 15 12.44 -1.43 -7.63
N GLY A 16 11.55 -2.03 -6.83
CA GLY A 16 10.25 -2.45 -7.37
C GLY A 16 9.24 -1.53 -6.71
N CYS A 17 8.49 -0.73 -7.46
CA CYS A 17 7.56 0.24 -6.88
C CYS A 17 6.69 -0.49 -5.85
N ALA A 18 6.70 -0.06 -4.58
CA ALA A 18 5.79 -0.61 -3.59
C ALA A 18 4.38 -0.06 -3.85
N PRO A 19 3.31 -0.77 -3.48
CA PRO A 19 1.99 -0.20 -3.55
C PRO A 19 1.91 1.02 -2.61
N TYR A 20 1.15 2.03 -3.02
CA TYR A 20 0.99 3.26 -2.23
C TYR A 20 -0.43 3.80 -2.35
N ILE A 21 -0.87 4.56 -1.35
CA ILE A 21 -2.19 5.20 -1.34
C ILE A 21 -2.16 6.37 -2.35
N ASN A 22 -2.88 6.22 -3.45
CA ASN A 22 -3.02 7.24 -4.48
C ASN A 22 -4.05 8.32 -4.07
N ALA A 23 -5.14 7.89 -3.44
CA ALA A 23 -6.16 8.79 -2.89
C ALA A 23 -6.88 8.11 -1.73
N ALA A 24 -7.34 8.88 -0.73
CA ALA A 24 -8.14 8.31 0.35
C ALA A 24 -9.08 9.34 0.99
N ASN A 25 -10.21 8.86 1.48
CA ASN A 25 -11.13 9.58 2.35
C ASN A 25 -11.66 8.62 3.44
N LYS A 26 -12.60 9.07 4.28
CA LYS A 26 -13.14 8.24 5.37
C LYS A 26 -13.78 6.93 4.87
N ASN A 27 -14.43 6.93 3.72
CA ASN A 27 -15.25 5.83 3.22
C ASN A 27 -14.57 5.02 2.09
N MET A 28 -13.47 5.50 1.53
CA MET A 28 -12.83 4.91 0.36
C MET A 28 -11.32 5.15 0.35
N VAL A 29 -10.56 4.16 -0.11
CA VAL A 29 -9.12 4.22 -0.33
C VAL A 29 -8.82 3.70 -1.73
N THR A 30 -8.06 4.45 -2.50
CA THR A 30 -7.52 4.04 -3.79
C THR A 30 -6.04 3.77 -3.64
N VAL A 31 -5.62 2.54 -3.87
CA VAL A 31 -4.22 2.10 -3.77
C VAL A 31 -3.68 1.84 -5.17
N TYR A 32 -2.53 2.42 -5.49
CA TYR A 32 -1.78 2.05 -6.68
C TYR A 32 -1.03 0.75 -6.44
N VAL A 33 -1.16 -0.17 -7.39
CA VAL A 33 -0.63 -1.53 -7.34
C VAL A 33 0.21 -1.74 -8.61
N PRO A 34 1.55 -1.75 -8.51
CA PRO A 34 2.42 -1.78 -9.68
C PRO A 34 2.39 -3.11 -10.44
N ASN A 35 2.08 -4.21 -9.76
CA ASN A 35 1.80 -5.52 -10.34
C ASN A 35 1.00 -6.39 -9.35
N THR A 36 0.43 -7.50 -9.84
CA THR A 36 -0.45 -8.41 -9.07
C THR A 36 0.22 -9.04 -7.84
N THR A 37 1.55 -9.04 -7.77
CA THR A 37 2.29 -9.53 -6.58
C THR A 37 1.99 -8.68 -5.34
N TYR A 38 1.62 -7.41 -5.53
CA TYR A 38 1.42 -6.44 -4.45
C TYR A 38 -0.04 -6.27 -4.00
N GLU A 39 -0.96 -7.09 -4.49
CA GLU A 39 -2.38 -7.00 -4.11
C GLU A 39 -2.61 -7.21 -2.61
N SER A 40 -1.79 -8.07 -1.98
CA SER A 40 -1.90 -8.37 -0.55
C SER A 40 -1.46 -7.18 0.31
N GLU A 41 -0.37 -6.52 -0.07
CA GLU A 41 0.14 -5.32 0.58
C GLU A 41 -0.77 -4.12 0.32
N ALA A 42 -1.38 -4.06 -0.86
CA ALA A 42 -2.38 -3.04 -1.18
C ALA A 42 -3.62 -3.14 -0.30
N LEU A 43 -4.11 -4.36 -0.04
CA LEU A 43 -5.19 -4.58 0.92
C LEU A 43 -4.75 -4.19 2.34
N ALA A 44 -3.55 -4.59 2.76
CA ALA A 44 -3.04 -4.23 4.09
C ALA A 44 -2.92 -2.69 4.29
N LEU A 45 -2.48 -1.96 3.26
CA LEU A 45 -2.44 -0.49 3.25
C LEU A 45 -3.85 0.11 3.36
N ALA A 46 -4.82 -0.44 2.64
CA ALA A 46 -6.21 0.00 2.70
C ALA A 46 -6.84 -0.29 4.08
N ASP A 47 -6.60 -1.48 4.65
CA ASP A 47 -7.06 -1.86 5.98
C ASP A 47 -6.47 -0.96 7.05
N GLN A 48 -5.17 -0.68 7.00
CA GLN A 48 -4.53 0.24 7.94
C GLN A 48 -5.16 1.63 7.91
N HIS A 49 -5.53 2.12 6.71
CA HIS A 49 -6.24 3.39 6.58
C HIS A 49 -7.64 3.33 7.19
N CYS A 50 -8.44 2.31 6.86
CA CYS A 50 -9.83 2.16 7.33
C CYS A 50 -9.89 1.89 8.84
N ALA A 51 -8.91 1.19 9.40
CA ALA A 51 -8.82 0.88 10.83
C ALA A 51 -8.76 2.14 11.71
N ARG A 52 -8.20 3.26 11.18
CA ARG A 52 -8.20 4.56 11.87
C ARG A 52 -9.60 5.10 12.17
N TYR A 53 -10.61 4.59 11.47
CA TYR A 53 -12.01 4.95 11.63
C TYR A 53 -12.86 3.81 12.21
N GLY A 54 -12.22 2.73 12.70
CA GLY A 54 -12.92 1.54 13.20
C GLY A 54 -13.66 0.76 12.10
N MET A 55 -13.09 0.75 10.89
CA MET A 55 -13.61 0.09 9.70
C MET A 55 -12.57 -0.85 9.09
N THR A 56 -13.00 -1.73 8.20
CA THR A 56 -12.17 -2.64 7.39
C THR A 56 -12.25 -2.27 5.91
N ALA A 57 -11.22 -2.60 5.14
CA ALA A 57 -11.18 -2.38 3.71
C ALA A 57 -11.84 -3.54 2.96
N MET A 58 -12.80 -3.22 2.09
CA MET A 58 -13.43 -4.17 1.17
C MET A 58 -13.12 -3.75 -0.27
N LEU A 59 -12.50 -4.65 -1.04
CA LEU A 59 -12.22 -4.39 -2.45
C LEU A 59 -13.52 -4.15 -3.22
N ARG A 60 -13.65 -2.99 -3.87
CA ARG A 60 -14.82 -2.64 -4.68
C ARG A 60 -14.68 -3.18 -6.09
N LYS A 61 -13.60 -2.78 -6.76
CA LYS A 61 -13.27 -3.16 -8.14
C LYS A 61 -11.85 -2.67 -8.45
N PRO A 62 -11.00 -3.48 -9.09
CA PRO A 62 -9.79 -2.95 -9.71
C PRO A 62 -10.17 -2.04 -10.89
N ARG A 63 -9.61 -0.83 -10.94
CA ARG A 63 -9.63 0.00 -12.15
C ARG A 63 -8.74 -0.67 -13.18
N ALA A 64 -9.18 -0.62 -14.44
CA ALA A 64 -8.58 -1.38 -15.55
C ALA A 64 -7.04 -1.32 -15.54
N ALA A 65 -6.44 -2.48 -15.77
CA ALA A 65 -5.00 -2.64 -15.69
C ALA A 65 -4.29 -1.89 -16.81
N SER A 66 -3.25 -1.14 -16.48
CA SER A 66 -2.39 -0.49 -17.46
C SER A 66 -1.03 -1.18 -17.52
N THR A 67 -0.27 -0.97 -18.60
CA THR A 67 1.11 -1.48 -18.72
C THR A 67 2.06 -0.96 -17.62
N VAL A 68 1.61 0.00 -16.81
CA VAL A 68 2.38 0.60 -15.70
C VAL A 68 1.75 0.32 -14.33
N GLY A 69 0.86 -0.66 -14.22
CA GLY A 69 0.17 -1.02 -12.97
C GLY A 69 -1.27 -0.53 -12.89
N ASP A 70 -1.88 -0.76 -11.74
CA ASP A 70 -3.32 -0.79 -11.54
C ASP A 70 -3.73 0.08 -10.35
N LEU A 71 -4.99 0.52 -10.31
CA LEU A 71 -5.55 1.24 -9.17
C LEU A 71 -6.67 0.41 -8.55
N TYR A 72 -6.53 0.06 -7.28
CA TYR A 72 -7.48 -0.74 -6.53
C TYR A 72 -8.30 0.18 -5.63
N ASP A 73 -9.61 0.24 -5.87
CA ASP A 73 -10.54 0.99 -5.01
C ASP A 73 -11.09 0.07 -3.91
N TYR A 74 -10.83 0.42 -2.66
CA TYR A 74 -11.36 -0.23 -1.46
C TYR A 74 -12.39 0.69 -0.79
N ARG A 75 -13.50 0.13 -0.32
CA ARG A 75 -14.45 0.84 0.56
C ARG A 75 -14.10 0.54 2.01
N CYS A 76 -14.10 1.56 2.86
CA CYS A 76 -14.08 1.35 4.29
C CYS A 76 -15.51 1.00 4.75
N VAL A 77 -15.67 -0.22 5.26
CA VAL A 77 -16.94 -0.76 5.74
C VAL A 77 -16.81 -1.19 7.20
N LYS A 78 -17.91 -1.29 7.92
CA LYS A 78 -17.93 -1.69 9.33
C LYS A 78 -18.38 -3.13 9.48
#